data_AF-A0A3B8Q2W2-F1
#
_entry.id   AF-A0A3B8Q2W2-F1
#
_cell.length_a   1.000
_cell.length_b   1.000
_cell.length_c   1.000
_cell.angle_alpha   90.00
_cell.angle_beta   90.00
_cell.angle_gamma   90.00
#
_symmetry.space_group_name_H-M   'P 1'
#
loop_
_entity.id
_entity.type
_entity.pdbx_description
1 polymer ?
#
loop_
_entity_poly.entity_id
_entity_poly.type
_entity_poly.pdbx_seq_one_letter_code
_entity_poly.pdbx_strand_id
1 'polypeptide(L)'
;MIGFFRRHPHLIDQAVPISEWAIHQFTESLREHPAAQKRRPRFTLKGRSGARVIDAVEQYFQQFAERAQARRESTWPARHWDADLEVGGVRWTIRELTSGRDLVEESAAMRHCVAAYWPACEQRKCAIFSFRTENQRTLTVEVDPATCVVRQARGFANRPARPAELAAVETWRSHVHSLITLFAAQLSNT
;
A
#
# COMPACT_ATOMS: atom_id res chain seq x y z
N MET A 1 -3.18 -15.16 14.54
CA MET A 1 -4.58 -14.73 14.58
C MET A 1 -5.49 -15.79 15.18
N ILE A 2 -5.56 -17.02 14.63
CA ILE A 2 -6.38 -18.14 15.18
C ILE A 2 -6.16 -18.37 16.69
N GLY A 3 -4.91 -18.42 17.15
CA GLY A 3 -4.60 -18.61 18.56
C GLY A 3 -5.00 -17.45 19.49
N PHE A 4 -5.31 -16.26 18.95
CA PHE A 4 -5.87 -15.15 19.72
C PHE A 4 -7.36 -15.39 19.98
N PHE A 5 -8.16 -15.66 18.94
CA PHE A 5 -9.58 -15.96 19.09
C PHE A 5 -9.85 -17.21 19.91
N ARG A 6 -8.98 -18.22 19.85
CA ARG A 6 -9.08 -19.40 20.75
C ARG A 6 -9.00 -19.02 22.24
N ARG A 7 -8.24 -17.97 22.59
CA ARG A 7 -8.14 -17.47 23.98
C ARG A 7 -9.22 -16.45 24.32
N HIS A 8 -9.83 -15.83 23.31
CA HIS A 8 -10.85 -14.79 23.45
C HIS A 8 -12.07 -15.12 22.58
N PRO A 9 -12.79 -16.22 22.87
CA PRO A 9 -13.88 -16.70 22.01
C PRO A 9 -15.05 -15.71 21.92
N HIS A 10 -15.27 -14.90 22.96
CA HIS A 10 -16.27 -13.83 22.97
C HIS A 10 -15.99 -12.70 21.95
N LEU A 11 -14.81 -12.67 21.32
CA LEU A 11 -14.44 -11.68 20.30
C LEU A 11 -14.56 -12.22 18.86
N ILE A 12 -15.12 -13.41 18.65
CA ILE A 12 -15.29 -13.99 17.31
C ILE A 12 -16.17 -13.10 16.43
N ASP A 13 -17.21 -12.48 16.97
CA ASP A 13 -18.08 -11.56 16.23
C ASP A 13 -17.35 -10.28 15.77
N GLN A 14 -16.20 -9.97 16.40
CA GLN A 14 -15.30 -8.87 16.04
C GLN A 14 -14.13 -9.33 15.17
N ALA A 15 -14.17 -10.55 14.62
CA ALA A 15 -13.03 -11.12 13.92
C ALA A 15 -12.60 -10.30 12.70
N VAL A 16 -13.54 -9.74 11.95
CA VAL A 16 -13.26 -8.93 10.75
C VAL A 16 -12.50 -7.65 11.10
N PRO A 17 -13.02 -6.72 11.92
CA PRO A 17 -12.33 -5.47 12.23
C PRO A 17 -10.98 -5.71 12.96
N ILE A 18 -10.90 -6.73 13.82
CA ILE A 18 -9.63 -7.13 14.45
C ILE A 18 -8.62 -7.61 13.39
N SER A 19 -9.07 -8.38 12.41
CA SER A 19 -8.20 -8.90 11.35
C SER A 19 -7.68 -7.79 10.45
N GLU A 20 -8.55 -6.86 10.03
CA GLU A 20 -8.17 -5.73 9.19
C GLU A 20 -7.13 -4.84 9.87
N TRP A 21 -7.40 -4.42 11.11
CA TRP A 21 -6.45 -3.66 11.91
C TRP A 21 -5.12 -4.42 12.11
N ALA A 22 -5.18 -5.70 12.49
CA ALA A 22 -3.98 -6.49 12.74
C ALA A 22 -3.13 -6.71 11.48
N ILE A 23 -3.77 -6.91 10.32
CA ILE A 23 -3.08 -7.03 9.02
C ILE A 23 -2.40 -5.72 8.65
N HIS A 24 -3.07 -4.59 8.86
CA HIS A 24 -2.47 -3.28 8.65
C HIS A 24 -1.23 -3.09 9.55
N GLN A 25 -1.37 -3.25 10.87
CA GLN A 25 -0.26 -3.11 11.83
C GLN A 25 0.93 -4.03 11.52
N PHE A 26 0.63 -5.27 11.11
CA PHE A 26 1.66 -6.20 10.67
C PHE A 26 2.40 -5.69 9.43
N THR A 27 1.65 -5.23 8.42
CA THR A 27 2.19 -4.76 7.14
C THR A 27 3.03 -3.50 7.31
N GLU A 28 2.60 -2.55 8.14
CA GLU A 28 3.37 -1.37 8.53
C GLU A 28 4.65 -1.75 9.29
N SER A 29 4.59 -2.73 10.20
CA SER A 29 5.80 -3.18 10.91
C SER A 29 6.87 -3.78 9.98
N LEU A 30 6.46 -4.36 8.85
CA LEU A 30 7.39 -4.86 7.82
C LEU A 30 7.96 -3.73 6.97
N ARG A 31 7.18 -2.69 6.70
CA ARG A 31 7.60 -1.49 5.97
C ARG A 31 8.70 -0.75 6.70
N GLU A 32 8.52 -0.49 7.99
CA GLU A 32 9.49 0.23 8.82
C GLU A 32 10.79 -0.57 9.00
N HIS A 33 10.69 -1.91 8.98
CA HIS A 33 11.82 -2.81 9.21
C HIS A 33 11.88 -3.95 8.20
N PRO A 34 12.33 -3.70 6.96
CA PRO A 34 12.37 -4.73 5.91
C PRO A 34 13.20 -5.96 6.30
N ALA A 35 14.28 -5.77 7.07
CA ALA A 35 15.11 -6.86 7.59
C ALA A 35 14.40 -7.76 8.63
N ALA A 36 13.33 -7.25 9.28
CA ALA A 36 12.54 -8.00 10.26
C ALA A 36 11.68 -9.10 9.61
N GLN A 37 11.48 -9.06 8.28
CA GLN A 37 10.84 -10.13 7.52
C GLN A 37 11.54 -11.49 7.73
N LYS A 38 12.86 -11.47 8.00
CA LYS A 38 13.65 -12.68 8.33
C LYS A 38 13.72 -13.00 9.83
N ARG A 39 13.39 -12.08 10.74
CA ARG A 39 13.72 -12.17 12.19
C ARG A 39 12.53 -12.09 13.17
N ARG A 40 11.29 -12.10 12.65
CA ARG A 40 9.98 -11.89 13.32
C ARG A 40 9.50 -10.44 13.23
N PRO A 41 8.27 -10.20 12.76
CA PRO A 41 7.66 -8.87 12.75
C PRO A 41 7.43 -8.38 14.18
N ARG A 42 7.62 -7.07 14.39
CA ARG A 42 7.44 -6.41 15.70
C ARG A 42 5.98 -6.48 16.18
N PHE A 43 5.02 -6.55 15.27
CA PHE A 43 3.62 -6.68 15.62
C PHE A 43 3.22 -8.15 15.85
N THR A 44 2.58 -8.41 17.00
CA THR A 44 1.95 -9.70 17.31
C THR A 44 0.72 -9.52 18.20
N LEU A 45 -0.29 -10.35 17.97
CA LEU A 45 -1.46 -10.49 18.85
C LEU A 45 -1.20 -11.47 20.01
N LYS A 46 -0.10 -12.22 20.00
CA LYS A 46 0.20 -13.21 21.05
C LYS A 46 0.44 -12.47 22.37
N GLY A 47 -0.27 -12.88 23.42
CA GLY A 47 -0.16 -12.28 24.76
C GLY A 47 -0.91 -10.96 24.95
N ARG A 48 -1.62 -10.43 23.94
CA ARG A 48 -2.43 -9.22 24.10
C ARG A 48 -3.75 -9.51 24.85
N SER A 49 -4.16 -8.55 25.68
CA SER A 49 -5.50 -8.51 26.29
C SER A 49 -6.57 -8.27 25.23
N GLY A 50 -7.72 -8.94 25.35
CA GLY A 50 -8.87 -8.76 24.45
C GLY A 50 -9.38 -7.31 24.48
N ALA A 51 -9.62 -6.75 25.66
CA ALA A 51 -10.08 -5.37 25.84
C ALA A 51 -9.14 -4.36 25.17
N ARG A 52 -7.83 -4.45 25.41
CA ARG A 52 -6.85 -3.54 24.77
C ARG A 52 -6.80 -3.68 23.24
N VAL A 53 -7.12 -4.85 22.70
CA VAL A 53 -7.21 -5.04 21.25
C VAL A 53 -8.46 -4.35 20.71
N ILE A 54 -9.60 -4.47 21.40
CA ILE A 54 -10.82 -3.76 21.03
C ILE A 54 -10.61 -2.25 21.09
N ASP A 55 -10.06 -1.71 22.18
CA ASP A 55 -9.77 -0.28 22.32
C ASP A 55 -8.90 0.22 21.15
N ALA A 56 -7.87 -0.55 20.77
CA ALA A 56 -6.98 -0.18 19.67
C ALA A 56 -7.66 -0.25 18.29
N VAL A 57 -8.57 -1.21 18.10
CA VAL A 57 -9.37 -1.36 16.87
C VAL A 57 -10.35 -0.20 16.74
N GLU A 58 -11.06 0.15 17.82
CA GLU A 58 -12.00 1.27 17.84
C GLU A 58 -11.28 2.59 17.54
N GLN A 59 -10.16 2.87 18.21
CA GLN A 59 -9.33 4.04 17.96
C GLN A 59 -8.87 4.11 16.50
N TYR A 60 -8.45 2.98 15.93
CA TYR A 60 -8.05 2.90 14.53
C TYR A 60 -9.18 3.31 13.59
N PHE A 61 -10.38 2.73 13.74
CA PHE A 61 -11.50 3.04 12.86
C PHE A 61 -12.06 4.46 13.08
N GLN A 62 -12.03 4.97 14.31
CA GLN A 62 -12.40 6.36 14.61
C GLN A 62 -11.48 7.35 13.88
N GLN A 63 -10.15 7.16 13.94
CA GLN A 63 -9.20 8.01 13.23
C GLN A 63 -9.43 7.99 11.70
N PHE A 64 -9.80 6.83 11.14
CA PHE A 64 -10.13 6.72 9.72
C PHE A 64 -11.42 7.44 9.34
N ALA A 65 -12.40 7.49 10.25
CA ALA A 65 -13.69 8.13 10.05
C ALA A 65 -13.59 9.66 10.17
N GLU A 66 -12.92 10.17 11.21
CA GLU A 66 -12.74 11.60 11.47
C GLU A 66 -12.09 12.34 10.30
N ARG A 67 -11.17 11.67 9.60
CA ARG A 67 -10.43 12.22 8.46
C ARG A 67 -10.98 11.81 7.11
N ALA A 68 -12.16 11.19 7.06
CA ALA A 68 -12.70 10.63 5.83
C ALA A 68 -12.98 11.69 4.76
N GLN A 69 -13.53 12.85 5.16
CA GLN A 69 -13.81 13.95 4.23
C GLN A 69 -12.51 14.58 3.72
N ALA A 70 -11.64 15.05 4.61
CA ALA A 70 -10.35 15.64 4.24
C ALA A 70 -9.54 14.73 3.31
N ARG A 71 -9.50 13.43 3.61
CA ARG A 71 -8.91 12.43 2.71
C ARG A 71 -9.56 12.45 1.33
N ARG A 72 -10.89 12.31 1.23
CA ARG A 72 -11.59 12.23 -0.06
C ARG A 72 -11.41 13.48 -0.93
N GLU A 73 -11.20 14.63 -0.30
CA GLU A 73 -11.03 15.92 -0.97
C GLU A 73 -9.55 16.23 -1.33
N SER A 74 -8.59 15.53 -0.72
CA SER A 74 -7.16 15.72 -1.00
C SER A 74 -6.76 15.31 -2.43
N THR A 75 -5.90 16.11 -3.04
CA THR A 75 -5.30 15.87 -4.35
C THR A 75 -3.85 16.34 -4.37
N TRP A 76 -2.99 15.70 -5.15
CA TRP A 76 -1.60 16.10 -5.32
C TRP A 76 -1.15 15.98 -6.79
N PRO A 77 -0.13 16.75 -7.22
CA PRO A 77 0.35 16.68 -8.58
C PRO A 77 0.90 15.30 -8.96
N ALA A 78 0.59 14.87 -10.18
CA ALA A 78 1.15 13.66 -10.77
C ALA A 78 2.66 13.79 -11.01
N ARG A 79 3.33 12.65 -11.01
CA ARG A 79 4.74 12.48 -11.37
C ARG A 79 4.94 12.15 -12.83
N HIS A 80 3.87 11.80 -13.53
CA HIS A 80 3.89 11.38 -14.92
C HIS A 80 4.75 10.12 -15.13
N TRP A 81 4.68 9.19 -14.16
CA TRP A 81 5.32 7.87 -14.21
C TRP A 81 4.34 6.76 -14.62
N ASP A 82 3.20 7.15 -15.19
CA ASP A 82 2.23 6.23 -15.76
C ASP A 82 2.85 5.51 -16.95
N ALA A 83 2.49 4.24 -17.13
CA ALA A 83 3.00 3.43 -18.24
C ALA A 83 1.99 2.37 -18.68
N ASP A 84 2.04 2.03 -19.96
CA ASP A 84 1.45 0.81 -20.50
C ASP A 84 2.59 -0.04 -21.06
N LEU A 85 2.74 -1.25 -20.55
CA LEU A 85 3.89 -2.11 -20.85
C LEU A 85 3.51 -3.58 -20.94
N GLU A 86 4.28 -4.34 -21.72
CA GLU A 86 4.08 -5.78 -21.88
C GLU A 86 5.24 -6.51 -21.20
N VAL A 87 4.91 -7.41 -20.27
CA VAL A 87 5.88 -8.17 -19.49
C VAL A 87 5.44 -9.62 -19.42
N GLY A 88 6.26 -10.53 -19.96
CA GLY A 88 5.95 -11.96 -20.00
C GLY A 88 4.67 -12.29 -20.76
N GLY A 89 4.35 -11.54 -21.82
CA GLY A 89 3.13 -11.70 -22.62
C GLY A 89 1.85 -11.17 -21.96
N VAL A 90 1.97 -10.47 -20.82
CA VAL A 90 0.84 -9.82 -20.13
C VAL A 90 0.94 -8.32 -20.30
N ARG A 91 -0.18 -7.69 -20.70
CA ARG A 91 -0.31 -6.23 -20.77
C ARG A 91 -0.62 -5.66 -19.39
N TRP A 92 0.21 -4.71 -18.97
CA TRP A 92 0.08 -3.98 -17.72
C TRP A 92 -0.24 -2.51 -17.99
N THR A 93 -1.22 -2.01 -17.25
CA THR A 93 -1.56 -0.58 -17.18
C THR A 93 -1.25 -0.09 -15.77
N ILE A 94 -0.32 0.86 -15.68
CA ILE A 94 0.18 1.39 -14.42
C ILE A 94 -0.19 2.86 -14.33
N ARG A 95 -0.91 3.22 -13.26
CA ARG A 95 -1.40 4.58 -13.04
C ARG A 95 -1.11 5.04 -11.62
N GLU A 96 -0.57 6.24 -11.48
CA GLU A 96 -0.41 6.91 -10.20
C GLU A 96 -1.77 7.27 -9.61
N LEU A 97 -1.93 7.07 -8.30
CA LEU A 97 -3.09 7.50 -7.55
C LEU A 97 -2.79 8.88 -6.99
N THR A 98 -3.46 9.90 -7.53
CA THR A 98 -3.14 11.32 -7.29
C THR A 98 -4.18 12.05 -6.44
N SER A 99 -5.18 11.33 -5.96
CA SER A 99 -6.18 11.84 -5.05
C SER A 99 -6.49 10.87 -3.92
N GLY A 100 -6.94 11.39 -2.79
CA GLY A 100 -7.42 10.53 -1.71
C GLY A 100 -8.71 9.79 -2.07
N ARG A 101 -9.48 10.26 -3.07
CA ARG A 101 -10.58 9.48 -3.66
C ARG A 101 -10.05 8.21 -4.35
N ASP A 102 -9.03 8.34 -5.19
CA ASP A 102 -8.41 7.19 -5.85
C ASP A 102 -7.85 6.19 -4.84
N LEU A 103 -7.21 6.68 -3.76
CA LEU A 103 -6.71 5.82 -2.69
C LEU A 103 -7.85 5.09 -1.94
N VAL A 104 -9.01 5.73 -1.74
CA VAL A 104 -10.19 5.10 -1.13
C VAL A 104 -10.76 4.01 -2.04
N GLU A 105 -10.87 4.28 -3.34
CA GLU A 105 -11.35 3.30 -4.32
C GLU A 105 -10.40 2.11 -4.46
N GLU A 106 -9.09 2.38 -4.52
CA GLU A 106 -8.06 1.34 -4.51
C GLU A 106 -8.13 0.51 -3.23
N SER A 107 -8.28 1.15 -2.07
CA SER A 107 -8.39 0.47 -0.78
C SER A 107 -9.57 -0.48 -0.71
N ALA A 108 -10.73 -0.04 -1.20
CA ALA A 108 -11.95 -0.85 -1.23
C ALA A 108 -11.79 -2.03 -2.19
N ALA A 109 -11.29 -1.79 -3.40
CA ALA A 109 -11.13 -2.83 -4.42
C ALA A 109 -10.07 -3.87 -4.02
N MET A 110 -8.96 -3.44 -3.45
CA MET A 110 -7.83 -4.30 -3.08
C MET A 110 -7.92 -4.83 -1.65
N ARG A 111 -8.93 -4.43 -0.87
CA ARG A 111 -9.12 -4.80 0.56
C ARG A 111 -7.87 -4.57 1.41
N HIS A 112 -7.29 -3.39 1.28
CA HIS A 112 -6.14 -2.95 2.09
C HIS A 112 -6.23 -1.47 2.42
N CYS A 113 -5.41 -1.00 3.36
CA CYS A 113 -5.58 0.31 3.97
C CYS A 113 -4.75 1.42 3.31
N VAL A 114 -4.55 1.38 1.99
CA VAL A 114 -3.70 2.36 1.29
C VAL A 114 -4.24 3.79 1.38
N ALA A 115 -5.54 3.96 1.61
CA ALA A 115 -6.19 5.23 1.91
C ALA A 115 -5.59 5.95 3.13
N ALA A 116 -4.92 5.25 4.05
CA ALA A 116 -4.24 5.86 5.19
C ALA A 116 -3.05 6.74 4.77
N TYR A 117 -2.54 6.53 3.56
CA TYR A 117 -1.30 7.14 3.07
C TYR A 117 -1.51 8.53 2.48
N TRP A 118 -2.76 9.01 2.37
CA TRP A 118 -3.08 10.31 1.78
C TRP A 118 -2.23 11.48 2.30
N PRO A 119 -1.91 11.62 3.61
CA PRO A 119 -1.11 12.75 4.07
C PRO A 119 0.34 12.64 3.59
N ALA A 120 0.86 11.41 3.46
CA ALA A 120 2.21 11.18 2.98
C ALA A 120 2.33 11.42 1.47
N CYS A 121 1.30 11.07 0.69
CA CYS A 121 1.25 11.39 -0.74
C CYS A 121 1.15 12.89 -0.98
N GLU A 122 0.27 13.58 -0.25
CA GLU A 122 0.12 15.03 -0.31
C GLU A 122 1.43 15.75 0.04
N GLN A 123 2.16 15.26 1.05
CA GLN A 123 3.47 15.77 1.44
C GLN A 123 4.63 15.27 0.56
N ARG A 124 4.35 14.54 -0.53
CA ARG A 124 5.33 13.96 -1.46
C ARG A 124 6.35 13.03 -0.79
N LYS A 125 5.99 12.40 0.32
CA LYS A 125 6.82 11.43 1.05
C LYS A 125 6.67 10.00 0.52
N CYS A 126 5.56 9.71 -0.15
CA CYS A 126 5.37 8.49 -0.92
C CYS A 126 4.59 8.79 -2.21
N ALA A 127 4.68 7.88 -3.18
CA ALA A 127 3.80 7.84 -4.34
C ALA A 127 3.23 6.43 -4.48
N ILE A 128 1.96 6.34 -4.86
CA ILE A 128 1.23 5.08 -4.94
C ILE A 128 0.77 4.86 -6.37
N PHE A 129 0.95 3.64 -6.86
CA PHE A 129 0.62 3.22 -8.21
C PHE A 129 -0.30 2.00 -8.17
N SER A 130 -1.36 2.04 -8.98
CA SER A 130 -2.23 0.89 -9.25
C SER A 130 -1.75 0.20 -10.51
N PHE A 131 -1.35 -1.06 -10.37
CA PHE A 131 -0.96 -1.94 -11.46
C PHE A 131 -2.16 -2.80 -11.84
N ARG A 132 -2.48 -2.79 -13.13
CA ARG A 132 -3.67 -3.44 -13.67
C ARG A 132 -3.32 -4.38 -14.82
N THR A 133 -4.02 -5.50 -14.88
CA THR A 133 -4.01 -6.43 -16.01
C THR A 133 -5.44 -6.60 -16.46
N GLU A 134 -5.71 -6.53 -17.78
CA GLU A 134 -7.07 -6.63 -18.32
C GLU A 134 -8.05 -5.63 -17.64
N ASN A 135 -7.56 -4.42 -17.33
CA ASN A 135 -8.26 -3.37 -16.58
C ASN A 135 -8.66 -3.74 -15.14
N GLN A 136 -8.25 -4.90 -14.62
CA GLN A 136 -8.44 -5.31 -13.23
C GLN A 136 -7.25 -4.91 -12.38
N ARG A 137 -7.49 -4.43 -11.16
CA ARG A 137 -6.44 -4.12 -10.19
C ARG A 137 -5.79 -5.42 -9.70
N THR A 138 -4.47 -5.49 -9.84
CA THR A 138 -3.70 -6.70 -9.53
C THR A 138 -2.73 -6.45 -8.39
N LEU A 139 -2.11 -5.28 -8.37
CA LEU A 139 -1.10 -4.90 -7.38
C LEU A 139 -1.17 -3.40 -7.10
N THR A 140 -0.99 -3.02 -5.85
CA THR A 140 -0.78 -1.64 -5.44
C THR A 140 0.66 -1.51 -4.96
N VAL A 141 1.38 -0.56 -5.54
CA VAL A 141 2.81 -0.37 -5.33
C VAL A 141 3.03 1.01 -4.74
N GLU A 142 3.82 1.04 -3.69
CA GLU A 142 4.27 2.28 -3.09
C GLU A 142 5.76 2.45 -3.30
N VAL A 143 6.15 3.65 -3.72
CA VAL A 143 7.54 4.03 -3.91
C VAL A 143 7.92 5.25 -3.08
N ASP A 144 9.19 5.29 -2.72
CA ASP A 144 9.87 6.50 -2.34
C ASP A 144 10.05 7.38 -3.59
N PRO A 145 9.47 8.57 -3.65
CA PRO A 145 9.45 9.36 -4.86
C PRO A 145 10.78 10.05 -5.18
N ALA A 146 11.69 10.18 -4.22
CA ALA A 146 13.00 10.78 -4.46
C ALA A 146 13.97 9.78 -5.07
N THR A 147 13.83 8.50 -4.71
CA THR A 147 14.77 7.43 -5.09
C THR A 147 14.16 6.38 -6.02
N CYS A 148 12.86 6.42 -6.25
CA CYS A 148 12.09 5.39 -6.96
C CYS A 148 12.28 3.97 -6.36
N VAL A 149 12.59 3.90 -5.07
CA VAL A 149 12.71 2.63 -4.32
C VAL A 149 11.31 2.15 -3.94
N VAL A 150 11.00 0.90 -4.27
CA VAL A 150 9.74 0.26 -3.84
C VAL A 150 9.76 0.03 -2.34
N ARG A 151 8.84 0.67 -1.63
CA ARG A 151 8.62 0.48 -0.19
C ARG A 151 7.70 -0.71 0.06
N GLN A 152 6.66 -0.85 -0.75
CA GLN A 152 5.70 -1.95 -0.67
C GLN A 152 5.15 -2.32 -2.05
N ALA A 153 4.82 -3.59 -2.19
CA ALA A 153 4.07 -4.13 -3.32
C ALA A 153 3.09 -5.18 -2.78
N ARG A 154 1.79 -4.88 -2.84
CA ARG A 154 0.74 -5.70 -2.23
C ARG A 154 -0.39 -5.95 -3.22
N GLY A 155 -0.81 -7.21 -3.29
CA GLY A 155 -2.02 -7.61 -4.00
C GLY A 155 -3.23 -7.56 -3.08
N PHE A 156 -4.35 -8.09 -3.58
CA PHE A 156 -5.60 -8.19 -2.84
C PHE A 156 -5.42 -8.72 -1.41
N ALA A 157 -6.10 -8.09 -0.45
CA ALA A 157 -6.06 -8.39 0.98
C ALA A 157 -4.63 -8.41 1.57
N ASN A 158 -3.76 -7.49 1.14
CA ASN A 158 -2.36 -7.39 1.53
C ASN A 158 -1.51 -8.63 1.19
N ARG A 159 -1.91 -9.44 0.21
CA ARG A 159 -1.11 -10.56 -0.27
C ARG A 159 0.27 -10.05 -0.74
N PRO A 160 1.38 -10.73 -0.41
CA PRO A 160 2.67 -10.43 -1.02
C PRO A 160 2.65 -10.53 -2.55
N ALA A 161 3.38 -9.65 -3.22
CA ALA A 161 3.56 -9.71 -4.68
C ALA A 161 4.14 -11.08 -5.11
N ARG A 162 3.62 -11.61 -6.23
CA ARG A 162 4.10 -12.82 -6.88
C ARG A 162 5.32 -12.51 -7.77
N PRO A 163 6.13 -13.51 -8.15
CA PRO A 163 7.29 -13.29 -9.01
C PRO A 163 6.99 -12.56 -10.33
N ALA A 164 5.91 -12.91 -11.04
CA ALA A 164 5.51 -12.24 -12.27
C ALA A 164 5.07 -10.77 -12.04
N GLU A 165 4.40 -10.50 -10.92
CA GLU A 165 4.02 -9.14 -10.51
C GLU A 165 5.27 -8.29 -10.21
N LEU A 166 6.27 -8.88 -9.52
CA LEU A 166 7.54 -8.22 -9.25
C LEU A 166 8.35 -7.93 -10.53
N ALA A 167 8.31 -8.83 -11.51
CA ALA A 167 8.93 -8.58 -12.81
C ALA A 167 8.31 -7.35 -13.49
N ALA A 168 6.98 -7.21 -13.47
CA ALA A 168 6.30 -6.03 -14.02
C ALA A 168 6.68 -4.75 -13.28
N VAL A 169 6.80 -4.80 -11.94
CA VAL A 169 7.27 -3.67 -11.13
C VAL A 169 8.69 -3.26 -11.52
N GLU A 170 9.60 -4.21 -11.72
CA GLU A 170 10.99 -3.88 -12.08
C GLU A 170 11.12 -3.32 -13.50
N THR A 171 10.36 -3.86 -14.46
CA THR A 171 10.29 -3.30 -15.82
C THR A 171 9.77 -1.86 -15.79
N TRP A 172 8.72 -1.60 -15.02
CA TRP A 172 8.18 -0.24 -14.84
C TRP A 172 9.21 0.70 -14.20
N ARG A 173 9.92 0.27 -13.16
CA ARG A 173 10.97 1.11 -12.52
C ARG A 173 12.10 1.44 -13.48
N SER A 174 12.50 0.48 -14.31
CA SER A 174 13.51 0.72 -15.35
C SER A 174 13.04 1.77 -16.34
N HIS A 175 11.78 1.70 -16.79
CA HIS A 175 11.16 2.71 -17.65
C HIS A 175 11.16 4.11 -16.99
N VAL A 176 10.73 4.21 -15.73
CA VAL A 176 10.74 5.48 -14.97
C VAL A 176 12.16 6.04 -14.84
N HIS A 177 13.14 5.19 -14.55
CA HIS A 177 14.54 5.61 -14.44
C HIS A 177 15.06 6.19 -15.76
N SER A 178 14.70 5.59 -16.90
CA SER A 178 15.02 6.14 -18.22
C SER A 178 14.37 7.50 -18.45
N LEU A 179 13.09 7.68 -18.08
CA LEU A 179 12.41 8.99 -18.19
C LEU A 179 13.16 10.06 -17.39
N ILE A 180 13.46 9.80 -16.11
CA ILE A 180 14.15 10.75 -15.23
C ILE A 180 15.52 11.14 -15.81
N THR A 181 16.26 10.16 -16.31
CA THR A 181 17.61 10.38 -16.88
C THR A 181 17.55 11.23 -18.15
N LEU A 182 16.58 10.96 -19.04
CA LEU A 182 16.39 11.74 -20.27
C LEU A 182 16.04 13.20 -19.96
N PHE A 183 15.14 13.44 -19.01
CA PHE A 183 14.79 14.81 -18.58
C PHE A 183 15.99 15.54 -17.97
N ALA A 184 16.79 14.87 -17.13
CA ALA A 184 17.97 15.49 -16.53
C ALA A 184 19.04 15.87 -17.58
N ALA A 185 19.22 15.03 -18.61
CA ALA A 185 20.15 15.30 -19.71
C ALA A 185 19.72 16.51 -20.56
N GLN A 186 18.41 16.68 -20.77
CA GLN A 186 17.88 17.83 -21.51
C GLN A 186 18.09 19.16 -20.77
N LEU A 187 17.96 19.17 -19.44
CA LEU A 187 18.16 20.37 -18.61
C LEU A 187 19.64 20.74 -18.43
N SER A 188 20.56 19.80 -18.61
CA SER A 188 22.01 20.06 -18.50
C SER A 188 22.61 20.64 -19.79
N ASN A 189 21.84 20.65 -20.89
CA ASN A 189 22.24 21.15 -22.21
C ASN A 189 21.62 22.53 -22.54
N THR A 190 21.01 23.19 -21.56
CA THR A 190 20.43 24.55 -21.63
C THR A 190 21.09 25.45 -20.61
#